data_AF-A0A8J6IKF8-F1
#
_entry.id   AF-A0A8J6IKF8-F1
#
_cell.length_a   1.000
_cell.length_b   1.000
_cell.length_c   1.000
_cell.angle_alpha   90.00
_cell.angle_beta   90.00
_cell.angle_gamma   90.00
#
_symmetry.space_group_name_H-M   'P 1'
#
loop_
_entity.id
_entity.type
_entity.pdbx_description
1 polymer ?
#
loop_
_entity_poly.entity_id
_entity_poly.type
_entity_poly.pdbx_seq_one_letter_code
_entity_poly.pdbx_strand_id
1 'polypeptide(L)'
;MSNPIRYTSHLFEIIGPIEQKIESALENYEVEESSAWQELSDLSANTVFDGIEVYGDSVIKDGDDIIIAATIYVTLNYDINSNDPVSFNDSYPARVYFTLSPENEILIQNIEADTRSFYE
;
A
#
# COMPACT_ATOMS: atom_id res chain seq x y z
N MET A 1 9.57 9.16 23.52
CA MET A 1 9.31 8.01 22.64
C MET A 1 7.99 7.41 23.09
N SER A 2 6.89 7.72 22.40
CA SER A 2 5.58 7.16 22.71
C SER A 2 5.49 5.76 22.14
N ASN A 3 4.98 4.82 22.94
CA ASN A 3 4.68 3.47 22.46
C ASN A 3 3.43 3.53 21.55
N PRO A 4 3.45 2.90 20.37
CA PRO A 4 2.26 2.79 19.54
C PRO A 4 1.20 1.94 20.26
N ILE A 5 -0.03 2.46 20.34
CA ILE A 5 -1.16 1.76 20.94
C ILE A 5 -1.74 0.84 19.85
N ARG A 6 -1.66 -0.48 20.06
CA ARG A 6 -2.35 -1.46 19.20
C ARG A 6 -3.86 -1.39 19.47
N TYR A 7 -4.62 -0.81 18.54
CA TYR A 7 -6.08 -0.76 18.56
C TYR A 7 -6.70 -1.99 17.91
N THR A 8 -6.32 -3.19 18.35
CA THR A 8 -6.75 -4.42 17.68
C THR A 8 -8.18 -4.85 18.01
N SER A 9 -8.91 -4.18 18.90
CA SER A 9 -10.23 -4.69 19.34
C SER A 9 -11.40 -3.72 19.21
N HIS A 10 -11.25 -2.40 19.41
CA HIS A 10 -12.41 -1.49 19.37
C HIS A 10 -12.72 -0.90 17.98
N LEU A 11 -11.73 -0.75 17.09
CA LEU A 11 -11.97 -0.29 15.72
C LEU A 11 -12.71 -1.36 14.89
N PHE A 12 -12.38 -2.63 15.10
CA PHE A 12 -13.01 -3.75 14.38
C PHE A 12 -14.51 -3.93 14.69
N GLU A 13 -14.92 -3.70 15.93
CA GLU A 13 -16.34 -3.82 16.33
C GLU A 13 -17.23 -2.72 15.73
N ILE A 14 -16.66 -1.55 15.42
CA ILE A 14 -17.41 -0.38 14.93
C ILE A 14 -17.49 -0.37 13.39
N ILE A 15 -16.45 -0.87 12.71
CA ILE A 15 -16.25 -0.61 11.28
C ILE A 15 -16.57 -1.84 10.41
N GLY A 16 -16.69 -3.05 10.97
CA GLY A 16 -16.87 -4.28 10.19
C GLY A 16 -15.54 -4.76 9.58
N PRO A 17 -15.55 -5.51 8.46
CA PRO A 17 -14.33 -6.02 7.85
C PRO A 17 -13.50 -4.87 7.26
N ILE A 18 -12.53 -4.37 8.03
CA ILE A 18 -11.73 -3.19 7.68
C ILE A 18 -10.90 -3.41 6.41
N GLU A 19 -10.44 -4.65 6.17
CA GLU A 19 -9.73 -5.07 4.96
C GLU A 19 -10.56 -4.74 3.71
N GLN A 20 -11.79 -5.27 3.64
CA GLN A 20 -12.68 -5.06 2.48
C GLN A 20 -12.97 -3.57 2.24
N LYS A 21 -13.12 -2.78 3.30
CA LYS A 21 -13.35 -1.34 3.17
C LYS A 21 -12.13 -0.59 2.66
N ILE A 22 -10.94 -0.99 3.09
CA ILE A 22 -9.69 -0.41 2.60
C ILE A 22 -9.43 -0.85 1.17
N GLU A 23 -9.65 -2.12 0.82
CA GLU A 23 -9.56 -2.64 -0.55
C GLU A 23 -10.49 -1.87 -1.50
N SER A 24 -11.76 -1.68 -1.13
CA SER A 24 -12.69 -0.85 -1.91
C SER A 24 -12.26 0.61 -2.02
N ALA A 25 -11.62 1.17 -1.00
CA ALA A 25 -11.08 2.53 -1.07
C ALA A 25 -9.85 2.60 -2.00
N LEU A 26 -9.01 1.56 -2.01
CA LEU A 26 -7.84 1.44 -2.87
C LEU A 26 -8.22 1.22 -4.34
N GLU A 27 -9.33 0.56 -4.65
CA GLU A 27 -9.86 0.45 -6.02
C GLU A 27 -10.14 1.81 -6.67
N ASN A 28 -10.46 2.82 -5.87
CA ASN A 28 -10.75 4.18 -6.32
C ASN A 28 -9.55 5.13 -6.11
N TYR A 29 -8.45 4.64 -5.52
CA TYR A 29 -7.25 5.42 -5.29
C TYR A 29 -6.26 5.20 -6.42
N GLU A 30 -5.85 6.28 -7.07
CA GLU A 30 -4.86 6.23 -8.14
C GLU A 30 -3.47 6.03 -7.52
N VAL A 31 -3.12 4.76 -7.24
CA VAL A 31 -1.82 4.39 -6.66
C VAL A 31 -0.67 4.96 -7.49
N GLU A 32 -0.82 4.99 -8.81
CA GLU A 32 0.15 5.54 -9.76
C GLU A 32 0.43 7.05 -9.57
N GLU A 33 -0.46 7.80 -8.91
CA GLU A 33 -0.25 9.21 -8.57
C GLU A 33 0.38 9.41 -7.19
N SER A 34 0.58 8.33 -6.43
CA SER A 34 1.10 8.39 -5.07
C SER A 34 2.63 8.48 -4.99
N SER A 35 3.13 8.93 -3.83
CA SER A 35 4.56 8.95 -3.55
C SER A 35 5.20 7.55 -3.60
N ALA A 36 4.49 6.51 -3.14
CA ALA A 36 4.92 5.11 -3.29
C ALA A 36 5.20 4.72 -4.74
N TRP A 37 4.39 5.20 -5.69
CA TRP A 37 4.59 4.83 -7.09
C TRP A 37 5.81 5.48 -7.70
N GLN A 38 6.18 6.69 -7.29
CA GLN A 38 7.42 7.33 -7.78
C GLN A 38 8.62 6.42 -7.54
N GLU A 39 8.74 5.87 -6.32
CA GLU A 39 9.83 4.95 -5.97
C GLU A 39 9.77 3.61 -6.74
N LEU A 40 8.57 3.05 -6.93
CA LEU A 40 8.38 1.79 -7.66
C LEU A 40 8.61 1.95 -9.17
N SER A 41 8.23 3.10 -9.74
CA SER A 41 8.39 3.42 -11.15
C SER A 41 9.87 3.56 -11.55
N ASP A 42 10.74 3.89 -10.60
CA ASP A 42 12.18 4.00 -10.83
C ASP A 42 12.89 2.63 -10.91
N LEU A 43 12.22 1.54 -10.50
CA LEU A 43 12.82 0.18 -10.47
C LEU A 43 13.03 -0.42 -11.86
N SER A 44 12.21 -0.03 -12.85
CA SER A 44 12.35 -0.47 -14.23
C SER A 44 11.82 0.58 -15.20
N ALA A 45 12.29 0.54 -16.46
CA ALA A 45 11.85 1.51 -17.47
C ALA A 45 10.34 1.44 -17.79
N ASN A 46 9.65 0.39 -17.33
CA ASN A 46 8.23 0.18 -17.52
C ASN A 46 7.66 -0.69 -16.39
N THR A 47 7.73 -0.20 -15.14
CA THR A 47 7.10 -0.87 -14.01
C THR A 47 5.57 -0.79 -14.14
N VAL A 48 4.89 -1.91 -13.96
CA VAL A 48 3.42 -2.01 -14.03
C VAL A 48 2.89 -2.37 -12.66
N PHE A 49 1.85 -1.67 -12.21
CA PHE A 49 1.17 -1.96 -10.95
C PHE A 49 0.22 -3.15 -11.15
N ASP A 50 0.38 -4.20 -10.35
CA ASP A 50 -0.47 -5.39 -10.44
C ASP A 50 -1.55 -5.41 -9.35
N GLY A 51 -1.26 -4.81 -8.19
CA GLY A 51 -2.21 -4.74 -7.10
C GLY A 51 -1.58 -4.41 -5.75
N ILE A 52 -2.45 -4.28 -4.76
CA ILE A 52 -2.09 -4.05 -3.37
C ILE A 52 -2.94 -4.94 -2.47
N GLU A 53 -2.31 -5.59 -1.50
CA GLU A 53 -2.96 -6.42 -0.48
C GLU A 53 -2.74 -5.80 0.88
N VAL A 54 -3.79 -5.72 1.71
CA VAL A 54 -3.71 -5.17 3.06
C VAL A 54 -3.92 -6.25 4.11
N TYR A 55 -3.26 -6.11 5.25
CA TYR A 55 -3.34 -7.07 6.35
C TYR A 55 -4.18 -6.48 7.48
N GLY A 56 -5.46 -6.85 7.60
CA GLY A 56 -6.42 -6.22 8.51
C GLY A 56 -6.00 -6.23 9.96
N ASP A 57 -5.36 -7.31 10.40
CA ASP A 57 -4.87 -7.48 11.77
C ASP A 57 -3.67 -6.58 12.12
N SER A 58 -3.12 -5.87 11.14
CA SER A 58 -1.95 -5.00 11.28
C SER A 58 -2.26 -3.52 11.53
N VAL A 59 -3.54 -3.16 11.69
CA VAL A 59 -3.94 -1.76 11.90
C VAL A 59 -3.35 -1.19 13.19
N ILE A 60 -2.64 -0.08 13.06
CA ILE A 60 -2.06 0.69 14.16
C ILE A 60 -2.47 2.14 14.07
N LYS A 61 -2.43 2.83 15.21
CA LYS A 61 -2.53 4.29 15.27
C LYS A 61 -1.18 4.85 15.70
N ASP A 62 -0.62 5.75 14.91
CA ASP A 62 0.63 6.45 15.21
C ASP A 62 0.37 7.97 15.21
N GLY A 63 0.36 8.58 16.40
CA GLY A 63 -0.07 9.96 16.55
C GLY A 63 -1.52 10.18 16.11
N ASP A 64 -1.70 11.01 15.08
CA ASP A 64 -3.00 11.30 14.46
C ASP A 64 -3.31 10.38 13.27
N ASP A 65 -2.32 9.60 12.81
CA ASP A 65 -2.44 8.75 11.63
C ASP A 65 -2.95 7.34 11.98
N ILE A 66 -3.76 6.78 11.09
CA ILE A 66 -4.15 5.36 11.13
C ILE A 66 -3.45 4.66 9.97
N ILE A 67 -2.75 3.58 10.27
CA ILE A 67 -1.85 2.91 9.35
C ILE A 67 -2.22 1.43 9.31
N ILE A 68 -2.22 0.84 8.13
CA ILE A 68 -2.29 -0.61 7.92
C ILE A 68 -1.08 -1.06 7.11
N ALA A 69 -0.52 -2.22 7.45
CA ALA A 69 0.52 -2.84 6.65
C ALA A 69 -0.08 -3.44 5.38
N ALA A 70 0.67 -3.36 4.30
CA ALA A 70 0.28 -3.83 2.99
C ALA A 70 1.47 -4.43 2.24
N THR A 71 1.19 -5.07 1.11
CA THR A 71 2.16 -5.49 0.11
C THR A 71 1.71 -4.97 -1.24
N ILE A 72 2.60 -4.31 -1.96
CA ILE A 72 2.38 -3.88 -3.35
C ILE A 72 3.03 -4.89 -4.27
N TYR A 73 2.29 -5.31 -5.30
CA TYR A 73 2.74 -6.23 -6.34
C TYR A 73 2.98 -5.44 -7.62
N VAL A 74 4.13 -5.68 -8.25
CA VAL A 74 4.51 -5.04 -9.51
C VAL A 74 5.11 -6.03 -10.49
N THR A 75 4.97 -5.71 -11.77
CA THR A 75 5.70 -6.34 -12.85
C THR A 75 6.80 -5.39 -13.34
N LEU A 76 8.05 -5.82 -13.22
CA LEU A 76 9.23 -5.10 -13.70
C LEU A 76 9.54 -5.54 -15.12
N ASN A 77 9.66 -4.59 -16.05
CA ASN A 77 9.95 -4.87 -17.45
C ASN A 77 11.28 -4.24 -17.88
N TYR A 78 12.22 -5.08 -18.29
CA TYR A 78 13.54 -4.69 -18.78
C TYR A 78 13.67 -4.99 -20.27
N ASP A 79 14.47 -4.18 -20.96
CA ASP A 79 14.82 -4.39 -22.38
C ASP A 79 13.60 -4.56 -23.32
N ILE A 80 12.50 -3.86 -23.03
CA ILE A 80 11.23 -3.88 -23.78
C ILE A 80 11.43 -3.61 -25.29
N ASN A 81 12.45 -2.83 -25.65
CA ASN A 81 12.77 -2.50 -27.05
C ASN A 81 13.84 -3.42 -27.68
N SER A 82 14.23 -4.50 -27.00
CA SER A 82 15.24 -5.45 -27.48
C SER A 82 14.60 -6.69 -28.12
N ASN A 83 15.43 -7.56 -28.69
CA ASN A 83 14.99 -8.85 -29.23
C ASN A 83 14.70 -9.90 -28.16
N ASP A 84 15.01 -9.61 -26.89
CA ASP A 84 14.84 -10.53 -25.76
C ASP A 84 14.36 -9.74 -24.52
N PRO A 85 13.09 -9.28 -24.52
CA PRO A 85 12.53 -8.56 -23.39
C PRO A 85 12.40 -9.48 -22.18
N VAL A 86 12.64 -8.93 -20.99
CA VAL A 86 12.62 -9.70 -19.75
C VAL A 86 11.64 -9.06 -18.76
N SER A 87 10.74 -9.89 -18.23
CA SER A 87 9.72 -9.47 -17.26
C SER A 87 9.76 -10.35 -16.02
N PHE A 88 9.64 -9.74 -14.84
CA PHE A 88 9.58 -10.44 -13.57
C PHE A 88 8.51 -9.81 -12.66
N ASN A 89 7.81 -10.66 -11.91
CA ASN A 89 6.92 -10.20 -10.85
C ASN A 89 7.73 -10.02 -9.57
N ASP A 90 7.47 -8.93 -8.87
CA ASP A 90 8.10 -8.63 -7.59
C ASP A 90 7.08 -8.05 -6.60
N SER A 91 7.44 -8.03 -5.32
CA SER A 91 6.57 -7.50 -4.28
C SER A 91 7.34 -6.73 -3.21
N TYR A 92 6.74 -5.62 -2.78
CA TYR A 92 7.35 -4.66 -1.86
C TYR A 92 6.45 -4.43 -0.65
N PRO A 93 7.00 -4.46 0.58
CA PRO A 93 6.27 -4.05 1.76
C PRO A 93 5.75 -2.62 1.61
N ALA A 94 4.54 -2.37 2.08
CA ALA A 94 3.90 -1.06 1.98
C ALA A 94 3.15 -0.68 3.25
N ARG A 95 2.84 0.61 3.37
CA ARG A 95 1.99 1.18 4.41
C ARG A 95 0.92 2.02 3.77
N VAL A 96 -0.31 1.80 4.18
CA VAL A 96 -1.46 2.60 3.75
C VAL A 96 -1.90 3.46 4.93
N TYR A 97 -1.87 4.77 4.73
CA TYR A 97 -2.30 5.77 5.70
C TYR A 97 -3.72 6.17 5.36
N PHE A 98 -4.62 6.10 6.33
CA PHE A 98 -6.02 6.41 6.12
C PHE A 98 -6.65 7.12 7.31
N THR A 99 -7.79 7.75 7.05
CA THR A 99 -8.67 8.31 8.09
C THR A 99 -10.07 7.73 7.95
N LEU A 100 -10.89 7.94 8.98
CA LEU A 100 -12.32 7.61 8.96
C LEU A 100 -13.11 8.90 8.86
N SER A 101 -14.00 8.99 7.87
CA SER A 101 -14.97 10.09 7.79
C SER A 101 -15.99 10.00 8.94
N PRO A 102 -16.73 11.09 9.23
CA PRO A 102 -17.86 11.05 10.16
C PRO A 102 -18.92 9.98 9.82
N GLU A 103 -19.02 9.59 8.55
CA GLU A 103 -19.91 8.55 8.02
C GLU A 103 -19.31 7.13 8.07
N ASN A 104 -18.13 6.96 8.68
CA ASN A 104 -17.36 5.71 8.75
C ASN A 104 -16.87 5.19 7.39
N GLU A 105 -16.59 6.09 6.45
CA GLU A 105 -15.91 5.78 5.18
C GLU A 105 -14.39 5.85 5.37
N ILE A 106 -13.66 4.94 4.71
CA ILE A 106 -12.21 4.93 4.70
C ILE A 106 -11.72 5.94 3.66
N LEU A 107 -10.87 6.87 4.08
CA LEU A 107 -10.28 7.88 3.21
C LEU A 107 -8.76 7.67 3.18
N ILE A 108 -8.24 7.10 2.09
CA ILE A 108 -6.79 6.92 1.88
C ILE A 108 -6.13 8.29 1.76
N GLN A 109 -5.13 8.54 2.59
CA GLN A 109 -4.36 9.79 2.61
C GLN A 109 -3.05 9.64 1.83
N ASN A 110 -2.35 8.53 2.05
CA ASN A 110 -1.07 8.26 1.42
C ASN A 110 -0.79 6.74 1.38
N ILE A 111 0.09 6.35 0.46
CA ILE A 111 0.70 5.02 0.42
C ILE A 111 2.21 5.22 0.37
N GLU A 112 2.93 4.42 1.14
CA GLU A 112 4.40 4.34 1.12
C GLU A 112 4.81 2.91 0.76
N ALA A 113 5.76 2.76 -0.15
CA ALA A 113 6.39 1.48 -0.49
C ALA A 113 7.81 1.45 0.07
N ASP A 114 8.28 0.28 0.48
CA ASP A 114 9.67 0.06 0.90
C ASP A 114 10.42 -0.68 -0.20
N THR A 115 11.09 0.08 -1.06
CA THR A 115 11.87 -0.45 -2.20
C THR A 115 13.30 -0.83 -1.84
N ARG A 116 13.71 -0.72 -0.57
CA ARG A 116 15.11 -0.95 -0.15
C ARG A 116 15.61 -2.34 -0.48
N SER A 117 14.73 -3.35 -0.44
CA SER A 117 15.06 -4.73 -0.82
C SER A 117 15.59 -4.89 -2.25
N PHE A 118 15.32 -3.94 -3.15
CA PHE A 118 15.82 -3.96 -4.52
C PHE A 118 17.29 -3.50 -4.63
N TYR A 119 17.75 -2.64 -3.72
CA TYR A 119 19.09 -2.03 -3.79
C TYR A 119 20.15 -2.77 -2.96
N GLU A 120 19.76 -3.79 -2.21
CA GLU A 120 20.64 -4.64 -1.39
C GLU A 120 21.23 -5.81 -2.18
#